data_AF-A0A952BUM6-F1
#
_entry.id   AF-A0A952BUM6-F1
#
_cell.length_a   1.000
_cell.length_b   1.000
_cell.length_c   1.000
_cell.angle_alpha   90.00
_cell.angle_beta   90.00
_cell.angle_gamma   90.00
#
_symmetry.space_group_name_H-M   'P 1'
#
loop_
_entity.id
_entity.type
_entity.pdbx_description
1 polymer ?
#
loop_
_entity_poly.entity_id
_entity_poly.type
_entity_poly.pdbx_seq_one_letter_code
_entity_poly.pdbx_strand_id
1 'polypeptide(L)'
;MMRFSFFVSLFCLVSPYASDLIQVRKAFEAKQYKAVIQIADKYPSLFREARESGWLARSLYEEKNYPQAAFQCHLVMEKIDFAWCTAMLRALKVKQEGAYLLGLARYQIHTLDNRSAMDSLSDITNRFSELALSAREELLPLFRKASAYHLMHEHLTAQKTDSPIILGFRKQMQDYQNTMSQLIRQKKLTFKDHDNSLYQWLSVSEQDIPEFSEPLMQKYREQLNEEGFSENIALRIGMLLLVQDKLEELAAYIESIKPNIGSSIPRHSLNHLIARLEYKQNLKKIKSSPAPVTIAKVREEYFAPSNTLSIANLPVSTSDNGGLNLTPIDQKPLFTARVDDFSPFHDLYQEFLKRMEKNPSNYEKRFLYRELDNAYDAVSDHEKAGPALDAYLATSEGQKFQAEADKMAQEFEKEDLINAEHFNGELNRFQKSISIAQSREEKLRVLSSFAGKWEKMVFDRDTNLFVQGAATAFRKTSEGKALAKMVYDLVTDLKILPADMDIPPDFLAERDWD
;
A
#
# COMPACT_ATOMS: atom_id res chain seq x y z
N MET A 1 7.39 81.52 -33.21
CA MET A 1 8.10 81.27 -31.94
C MET A 1 7.30 80.25 -31.14
N MET A 2 7.76 79.00 -31.13
CA MET A 2 7.14 77.88 -30.41
C MET A 2 7.50 77.92 -28.92
N ARG A 3 6.52 77.73 -28.05
CA ARG A 3 6.69 77.13 -26.73
C ARG A 3 5.56 76.13 -26.52
N PHE A 4 5.82 74.87 -26.83
CA PHE A 4 5.01 73.75 -26.36
C PHE A 4 5.77 73.12 -25.19
N SER A 5 5.19 73.25 -23.99
CA SER A 5 5.62 72.55 -22.79
C SER A 5 5.35 71.06 -22.96
N PHE A 6 6.39 70.25 -23.13
CA PHE A 6 6.32 68.82 -22.89
C PHE A 6 6.51 68.57 -21.39
N PHE A 7 5.40 68.44 -20.67
CA PHE A 7 5.38 67.71 -19.40
C PHE A 7 5.70 66.25 -19.75
N VAL A 8 6.96 65.85 -19.54
CA VAL A 8 7.33 64.43 -19.52
C VAL A 8 6.80 63.87 -18.20
N SER A 9 5.57 63.36 -18.25
CA SER A 9 5.06 62.45 -17.24
C SER A 9 5.92 61.19 -17.28
N LEU A 10 6.92 61.16 -16.40
CA LEU A 10 7.73 59.98 -16.08
C LEU A 10 6.81 58.96 -15.38
N PHE A 11 5.90 58.34 -16.13
CA PHE A 11 5.25 57.12 -15.69
C PHE A 11 6.33 56.04 -15.74
N CYS A 12 6.99 55.85 -14.60
CA CYS A 12 7.71 54.63 -14.31
C CYS A 12 6.76 53.47 -14.59
N LEU A 13 6.97 52.78 -15.72
CA LEU A 13 6.53 51.41 -15.92
C LEU A 13 7.24 50.57 -14.87
N VAL A 14 6.73 50.59 -13.63
CA VAL A 14 7.08 49.61 -12.62
C VAL A 14 6.58 48.29 -13.20
N SER A 15 7.50 47.52 -13.77
CA SER A 15 7.23 46.15 -14.20
C SER A 15 6.45 45.46 -13.08
N PRO A 16 5.35 44.73 -13.36
CA PRO A 16 4.57 44.03 -12.34
C PRO A 16 5.47 43.20 -11.39
N TYR A 17 6.58 42.68 -11.92
CA TYR A 17 7.67 42.03 -11.17
C TYR A 17 8.29 42.86 -10.03
N ALA A 18 8.54 44.15 -10.26
CA ALA A 18 9.11 45.05 -9.25
C ALA A 18 8.10 45.40 -8.17
N SER A 19 6.80 45.48 -8.52
CA SER A 19 5.72 45.66 -7.55
C SER A 19 5.57 44.46 -6.62
N ASP A 20 5.69 43.25 -7.17
CA ASP A 20 5.54 42.01 -6.41
C ASP A 20 6.75 41.74 -5.49
N LEU A 21 7.97 42.07 -5.92
CA LEU A 21 9.16 42.00 -5.05
C LEU A 21 9.09 42.99 -3.87
N ILE A 22 8.53 44.19 -4.09
CA ILE A 22 8.29 45.15 -3.01
C ILE A 22 7.26 44.59 -2.02
N GLN A 23 6.23 43.89 -2.49
CA GLN A 23 5.24 43.24 -1.63
C GLN A 23 5.86 42.10 -0.82
N VAL A 24 6.67 41.23 -1.44
CA VAL A 24 7.40 40.16 -0.73
C VAL A 24 8.26 40.74 0.39
N ARG A 25 9.04 41.79 0.09
CA ARG A 25 9.90 42.45 1.07
C ARG A 25 9.10 43.05 2.22
N LYS A 26 8.02 43.79 1.93
CA LYS A 26 7.16 44.40 2.95
C LYS A 26 6.52 43.34 3.85
N ALA A 27 6.00 42.25 3.26
CA ALA A 27 5.43 41.14 4.01
C ALA A 27 6.47 40.48 4.93
N PHE A 28 7.68 40.26 4.42
CA PHE A 28 8.77 39.67 5.20
C PHE A 28 9.23 40.59 6.35
N GLU A 29 9.45 41.88 6.09
CA GLU A 29 9.83 42.86 7.13
C GLU A 29 8.74 43.02 8.21
N ALA A 30 7.47 42.89 7.82
CA ALA A 30 6.32 42.86 8.72
C ALA A 30 6.10 41.49 9.42
N LYS A 31 6.99 40.51 9.21
CA LYS A 31 6.88 39.13 9.73
C LYS A 31 5.60 38.40 9.33
N GLN A 32 5.00 38.78 8.20
CA GLN A 32 3.85 38.09 7.62
C GLN A 32 4.31 36.86 6.83
N TYR A 33 4.88 35.88 7.51
CA TYR A 33 5.56 34.74 6.89
C TYR A 33 4.64 33.88 6.01
N LYS A 34 3.37 33.65 6.43
CA LYS A 34 2.36 33.01 5.58
C LYS A 34 2.12 33.74 4.27
N ALA A 35 2.12 35.07 4.27
CA ALA A 35 1.93 35.86 3.06
C ALA A 35 3.13 35.70 2.11
N VAL A 36 4.36 35.66 2.65
CA VAL A 36 5.57 35.38 1.85
C VAL A 36 5.48 34.00 1.18
N ILE A 37 5.04 32.97 1.92
CA ILE A 37 4.87 31.60 1.39
C ILE A 37 3.80 31.58 0.30
N GLN A 38 2.63 32.20 0.53
CA GLN A 38 1.56 32.28 -0.47
C GLN A 38 2.00 33.00 -1.75
N ILE A 39 2.81 34.05 -1.64
CA ILE A 39 3.38 34.73 -2.81
C ILE A 39 4.36 33.80 -3.54
N ALA A 40 5.17 33.03 -2.81
CA ALA A 40 6.08 32.05 -3.41
C ALA A 40 5.36 30.93 -4.15
N ASP A 41 4.26 30.43 -3.60
CA ASP A 41 3.44 29.39 -4.26
C ASP A 41 2.81 29.91 -5.56
N LYS A 42 2.37 31.17 -5.56
CA LYS A 42 1.74 31.81 -6.73
C LYS A 42 2.76 32.27 -7.78
N TYR A 43 3.93 32.71 -7.35
CA TYR A 43 4.96 33.33 -8.20
C TYR A 43 6.38 32.83 -7.85
N PRO A 44 6.69 31.55 -8.09
CA PRO A 44 7.96 30.94 -7.67
C PRO A 44 9.19 31.59 -8.33
N SER A 45 9.03 32.21 -9.49
CA SER A 45 10.10 32.91 -10.21
C SER A 45 10.64 34.14 -9.47
N LEU A 46 9.87 34.73 -8.53
CA LEU A 46 10.33 35.84 -7.70
C LEU A 46 11.40 35.43 -6.68
N PHE A 47 11.50 34.13 -6.39
CA PHE A 47 12.39 33.57 -5.36
C PHE A 47 13.61 32.87 -5.97
N ARG A 48 13.95 33.17 -7.23
CA ARG A 48 15.15 32.60 -7.88
C ARG A 48 16.45 33.18 -7.33
N GLU A 49 16.42 34.43 -6.89
CA GLU A 49 17.59 35.12 -6.35
C GLU A 49 17.86 34.70 -4.90
N ALA A 50 19.14 34.70 -4.51
CA ALA A 50 19.59 34.16 -3.22
C ALA A 50 18.95 34.88 -2.01
N ARG A 51 18.69 36.18 -2.15
CA ARG A 51 18.11 37.00 -1.07
C ARG A 51 16.64 36.66 -0.84
N GLU A 52 15.85 36.61 -1.91
CA GLU A 52 14.42 36.33 -1.88
C GLU A 52 14.17 34.87 -1.47
N SER A 53 14.94 33.93 -2.03
CA SER A 53 14.95 32.52 -1.58
C SER A 53 15.30 32.43 -0.09
N GLY A 54 16.20 33.29 0.40
CA GLY A 54 16.50 33.38 1.82
C GLY A 54 15.33 33.87 2.69
N TRP A 55 14.56 34.85 2.21
CA TRP A 55 13.33 35.29 2.89
C TRP A 55 12.28 34.18 2.95
N LEU A 56 12.12 33.43 1.86
CA LEU A 56 11.23 32.27 1.82
C LEU A 56 11.68 31.18 2.78
N ALA A 57 12.95 30.82 2.76
CA ALA A 57 13.52 29.80 3.65
C ALA A 57 13.28 30.14 5.14
N ARG A 58 13.49 31.40 5.54
CA ARG A 58 13.20 31.84 6.91
C ARG A 58 11.70 31.81 7.20
N SER A 59 10.86 32.25 6.27
CA SER A 59 9.40 32.22 6.44
C SER A 59 8.87 30.80 6.63
N LEU A 60 9.40 29.84 5.85
CA LEU A 60 9.08 28.41 5.99
C LEU A 60 9.54 27.84 7.33
N TYR A 61 10.71 28.25 7.82
CA TYR A 61 11.22 27.81 9.12
C TYR A 61 10.33 28.27 10.28
N GLU A 62 9.91 29.54 10.26
CA GLU A 62 9.02 30.13 11.28
C GLU A 62 7.62 29.48 11.25
N GLU A 63 7.14 29.11 10.06
CA GLU A 63 5.89 28.35 9.86
C GLU A 63 6.08 26.82 10.01
N LYS A 64 7.23 26.38 10.54
CA LYS A 64 7.55 24.97 10.84
C LYS A 64 7.55 24.01 9.64
N ASN A 65 7.62 24.53 8.41
CA ASN A 65 7.85 23.72 7.22
C ASN A 65 9.36 23.46 7.05
N TYR A 66 9.92 22.67 7.96
CA TYR A 66 11.36 22.46 8.07
C TYR A 66 12.01 21.81 6.84
N PRO A 67 11.41 20.80 6.17
CA PRO A 67 12.01 20.23 4.96
C PRO A 67 12.12 21.25 3.82
N GLN A 68 11.09 22.07 3.61
CA GLN A 68 11.11 23.08 2.57
C GLN A 68 12.04 24.24 2.92
N ALA A 69 12.13 24.60 4.21
CA ALA A 69 13.12 25.57 4.68
C ALA A 69 14.55 25.09 4.39
N ALA A 70 14.88 23.84 4.73
CA ALA A 70 16.19 23.25 4.47
C ALA A 70 16.52 23.23 2.96
N PHE A 71 15.57 22.82 2.11
CA PHE A 71 15.72 22.87 0.65
C PHE A 71 16.08 24.27 0.15
N GLN A 72 15.30 25.28 0.55
CA GLN A 72 15.56 26.67 0.13
C GLN A 72 16.89 27.18 0.67
N CYS A 73 17.28 26.85 1.91
CA CYS A 73 18.60 27.21 2.41
C CYS A 73 19.74 26.56 1.63
N HIS A 74 19.60 25.31 1.18
CA HIS A 74 20.60 24.69 0.29
C HIS A 74 20.75 25.44 -1.04
N LEU A 75 19.63 25.85 -1.66
CA LEU A 75 19.65 26.69 -2.87
C LEU A 75 20.35 28.04 -2.66
N VAL A 76 20.12 28.68 -1.51
CA VAL A 76 20.79 29.95 -1.18
C VAL A 76 22.29 29.74 -1.02
N MET A 77 22.67 28.70 -0.27
CA MET A 77 24.07 28.39 0.07
C MET A 77 24.93 28.03 -1.16
N GLU A 78 24.32 27.52 -2.24
CA GLU A 78 25.00 27.32 -3.52
C GLU A 78 25.48 28.64 -4.15
N LYS A 79 24.73 29.73 -3.94
CA LYS A 79 24.99 31.03 -4.57
C LYS A 79 25.83 31.93 -3.68
N ILE A 80 25.50 32.01 -2.39
CA ILE A 80 26.12 32.91 -1.41
C ILE A 80 26.04 32.25 -0.03
N ASP A 81 27.14 32.24 0.73
CA ASP A 81 27.09 31.83 2.15
C ASP A 81 26.32 32.87 2.98
N PHE A 82 25.06 32.54 3.27
CA PHE A 82 24.25 33.28 4.22
C PHE A 82 24.41 32.65 5.59
N ALA A 83 25.06 33.39 6.52
CA ALA A 83 25.34 32.91 7.87
C ALA A 83 24.10 32.37 8.61
N TRP A 84 22.92 32.94 8.36
CA TRP A 84 21.68 32.46 8.96
C TRP A 84 21.20 31.13 8.33
N CYS A 85 21.36 30.91 7.01
CA CYS A 85 21.06 29.63 6.35
C CYS A 85 21.98 28.54 6.93
N THR A 86 23.28 28.84 7.07
CA THR A 86 24.26 27.96 7.70
C THR A 86 23.86 27.60 9.13
N ALA A 87 23.47 28.58 9.95
CA ALA A 87 23.01 28.35 11.31
C ALA A 87 21.72 27.51 11.36
N MET A 88 20.77 27.79 10.46
CA MET A 88 19.50 27.06 10.36
C MET A 88 19.71 25.60 9.96
N LEU A 89 20.50 25.34 8.92
CA LEU A 89 20.80 23.97 8.48
C LEU A 89 21.51 23.17 9.57
N ARG A 90 22.45 23.78 10.31
CA ARG A 90 23.08 23.15 11.49
C ARG A 90 22.06 22.83 12.58
N ALA A 91 21.16 23.77 12.87
CA ALA A 91 20.11 23.56 13.87
C ALA A 91 19.15 22.43 13.47
N LEU A 92 18.72 22.40 12.21
CA LEU A 92 17.87 21.33 11.68
C LEU A 92 18.58 19.98 11.69
N LYS A 93 19.84 19.92 11.27
CA LYS A 93 20.62 18.67 11.29
C LYS A 93 20.70 18.04 12.68
N VAL A 94 20.71 18.85 13.75
CA VAL A 94 20.78 18.36 15.14
C VAL A 94 19.39 18.07 15.72
N LYS A 95 18.40 18.93 15.47
CA LYS A 95 17.11 18.88 16.17
C LYS A 95 15.99 18.22 15.37
N GLN A 96 16.13 18.16 14.05
CA GLN A 96 15.11 17.73 13.09
C GLN A 96 15.83 17.05 11.91
N GLU A 97 16.67 16.05 12.21
CA GLU A 97 17.58 15.42 11.24
C GLU A 97 16.85 14.92 9.99
N GLY A 98 15.71 14.23 10.15
CA GLY A 98 14.91 13.75 9.03
C GLY A 98 14.43 14.88 8.12
N ALA A 99 13.98 16.02 8.68
CA ALA A 99 13.56 17.17 7.89
C ALA A 99 14.73 17.83 7.14
N TYR A 100 15.91 17.88 7.77
CA TYR A 100 17.13 18.33 7.12
C TYR A 100 17.48 17.42 5.93
N LEU A 101 17.49 16.10 6.13
CA LEU A 101 17.80 15.14 5.07
C LEU A 101 16.78 15.19 3.93
N LEU A 102 15.49 15.37 4.22
CA LEU A 102 14.46 15.48 3.19
C LEU A 102 14.63 16.76 2.36
N GLY A 103 14.96 17.88 3.01
CA GLY A 103 15.29 19.12 2.31
C GLY A 103 16.57 19.02 1.46
N LEU A 104 17.58 18.30 1.95
CA LEU A 104 18.81 18.00 1.21
C LEU A 104 18.52 17.11 -0.01
N ALA A 105 17.68 16.09 0.13
CA ALA A 105 17.27 15.23 -0.96
C ALA A 105 16.56 16.02 -2.07
N ARG A 106 15.61 16.90 -1.72
CA ARG A 106 14.94 17.80 -2.68
C ARG A 106 15.94 18.69 -3.42
N TYR A 107 16.95 19.17 -2.72
CA TYR A 107 18.02 19.97 -3.32
C TYR A 107 18.83 19.15 -4.32
N GLN A 108 19.22 17.92 -3.96
CA GLN A 108 19.92 17.01 -4.86
C GLN A 108 19.10 16.64 -6.09
N ILE A 109 17.77 16.45 -5.96
CA ILE A 109 16.86 16.28 -7.11
C ILE A 109 16.91 17.53 -8.00
N HIS A 110 16.84 18.72 -7.40
CA HIS A 110 16.87 19.99 -8.13
C HIS A 110 18.17 20.18 -8.92
N THR A 111 19.30 19.80 -8.36
CA THR A 111 20.62 19.89 -9.01
C THR A 111 20.95 18.68 -9.89
N LEU A 112 19.99 17.78 -10.11
CA LEU A 112 20.12 16.55 -10.90
C LEU A 112 21.12 15.54 -10.33
N ASP A 113 21.55 15.70 -9.07
CA ASP A 113 22.28 14.67 -8.32
C ASP A 113 21.32 13.60 -7.81
N ASN A 114 20.70 12.88 -8.76
CA ASN A 114 19.70 11.86 -8.47
C ASN A 114 20.28 10.72 -7.63
N ARG A 115 21.60 10.47 -7.71
CA ARG A 115 22.27 9.41 -6.96
C ARG A 115 22.24 9.72 -5.46
N SER A 116 22.72 10.89 -5.07
CA SER A 116 22.73 11.30 -3.66
C SER A 116 21.32 11.54 -3.11
N ALA A 117 20.40 12.00 -3.97
CA ALA A 117 18.98 12.12 -3.60
C ALA A 117 18.37 10.78 -3.22
N MET A 118 18.60 9.73 -4.01
CA MET A 118 18.10 8.38 -3.72
C MET A 118 18.67 7.83 -2.41
N ASP A 119 19.97 8.02 -2.15
CA ASP A 119 20.59 7.61 -0.89
C ASP A 119 19.92 8.29 0.31
N SER A 120 19.77 9.61 0.24
CA SER A 120 19.15 10.41 1.30
C SER A 120 17.70 10.01 1.54
N LEU A 121 16.90 9.87 0.48
CA LEU A 121 15.49 9.46 0.61
C LEU A 121 15.34 8.05 1.16
N SER A 122 16.19 7.13 0.74
CA SER A 122 16.12 5.75 1.23
C SER A 122 16.52 5.65 2.69
N ASP A 123 17.54 6.40 3.11
CA ASP A 123 17.90 6.54 4.52
C ASP A 123 16.71 7.08 5.33
N ILE A 124 15.98 8.05 4.77
CA ILE A 124 14.77 8.58 5.41
C ILE A 124 13.68 7.54 5.55
N THR A 125 13.42 6.75 4.50
CA THR A 125 12.38 5.70 4.56
C THR A 125 12.66 4.64 5.63
N ASN A 126 13.93 4.40 5.96
CA ASN A 126 14.35 3.38 6.92
C ASN A 126 14.45 3.92 8.36
N ARG A 127 14.81 5.21 8.53
CA ARG A 127 15.12 5.79 9.84
C ARG A 127 14.02 6.67 10.43
N PHE A 128 13.16 7.29 9.60
CA PHE A 128 12.21 8.31 10.03
C PHE A 128 10.79 7.97 9.54
N SER A 129 10.04 7.21 10.36
CA SER A 129 8.69 6.72 10.01
C SER A 129 7.71 7.81 9.59
N GLU A 130 7.80 8.99 10.22
CA GLU A 130 6.93 10.15 10.01
C GLU A 130 7.18 10.87 8.69
N LEU A 131 8.36 10.70 8.09
CA LEU A 131 8.74 11.24 6.78
C LEU A 131 8.80 10.17 5.68
N ALA A 132 8.62 8.90 6.05
CA ALA A 132 8.79 7.78 5.13
C ALA A 132 7.83 7.85 3.94
N LEU A 133 6.59 8.30 4.13
CA LEU A 133 5.62 8.45 3.04
C LEU A 133 6.10 9.48 2.01
N SER A 134 6.48 10.69 2.45
CA SER A 134 6.99 11.74 1.56
C SER A 134 8.28 11.31 0.86
N ALA A 135 9.18 10.62 1.56
CA ALA A 135 10.40 10.11 0.95
C ALA A 135 10.13 9.05 -0.13
N ARG A 136 9.15 8.15 0.09
CA ARG A 136 8.71 7.17 -0.92
C ARG A 136 8.11 7.86 -2.16
N GLU A 137 7.29 8.88 -1.97
CA GLU A 137 6.71 9.65 -3.09
C GLU A 137 7.80 10.28 -3.96
N GLU A 138 8.87 10.81 -3.34
CA GLU A 138 10.00 11.40 -4.07
C GLU A 138 10.93 10.35 -4.71
N LEU A 139 11.00 9.13 -4.16
CA LEU A 139 11.77 8.00 -4.72
C LEU A 139 11.16 7.42 -6.00
N LEU A 140 9.82 7.29 -6.08
CA LEU A 140 9.15 6.63 -7.20
C LEU A 140 9.51 7.21 -8.58
N PRO A 141 9.51 8.54 -8.80
CA PRO A 141 9.97 9.12 -10.05
C PRO A 141 11.45 8.85 -10.35
N LEU A 142 12.29 8.78 -9.32
CA LEU A 142 13.73 8.54 -9.47
C LEU A 142 14.00 7.11 -9.93
N PHE A 143 13.33 6.11 -9.33
CA PHE A 143 13.43 4.72 -9.79
C PHE A 143 12.91 4.55 -11.22
N ARG A 144 11.83 5.25 -11.60
CA ARG A 144 11.32 5.25 -12.97
C ARG A 144 12.37 5.76 -13.95
N LYS A 145 13.02 6.89 -13.66
CA LYS A 145 14.11 7.44 -14.50
C LYS A 145 15.27 6.45 -14.63
N ALA A 146 15.59 5.72 -13.57
CA ALA A 146 16.63 4.70 -13.56
C ALA A 146 16.19 3.35 -14.18
N SER A 147 14.95 3.23 -14.65
CA SER A 147 14.37 1.96 -15.14
C SER A 147 14.44 0.82 -14.10
N ALA A 148 14.40 1.16 -12.82
CA ALA A 148 14.48 0.24 -11.69
C ALA A 148 13.06 -0.16 -11.22
N TYR A 149 12.30 -0.78 -12.13
CA TYR A 149 10.88 -1.13 -11.93
C TYR A 149 10.64 -2.10 -10.75
N HIS A 150 11.59 -2.98 -10.47
CA HIS A 150 11.53 -3.87 -9.31
C HIS A 150 11.59 -3.11 -7.98
N LEU A 151 12.43 -2.07 -7.87
CA LEU A 151 12.48 -1.19 -6.70
C LEU A 151 11.20 -0.36 -6.58
N MET A 152 10.66 0.14 -7.70
CA MET A 152 9.33 0.79 -7.66
C MET A 152 8.28 -0.14 -7.09
N HIS A 153 8.21 -1.38 -7.58
CA HIS A 153 7.25 -2.38 -7.12
C HIS A 153 7.37 -2.68 -5.61
N GLU A 154 8.59 -2.84 -5.11
CA GLU A 154 8.86 -3.00 -3.68
C GLU A 154 8.29 -1.83 -2.87
N HIS A 155 8.62 -0.59 -3.24
CA HIS A 155 8.15 0.58 -2.51
C HIS A 155 6.62 0.74 -2.56
N LEU A 156 5.99 0.29 -3.65
CA LEU A 156 4.54 0.31 -3.79
C LEU A 156 3.83 -0.79 -2.99
N THR A 157 4.48 -1.93 -2.77
CA THR A 157 3.91 -3.07 -2.01
C THR A 157 4.16 -2.98 -0.51
N ALA A 158 5.26 -2.33 -0.09
CA ALA A 158 5.66 -2.24 1.32
C ALA A 158 4.73 -1.43 2.24
N GLN A 159 3.72 -0.71 1.73
CA GLN A 159 2.87 0.14 2.57
C GLN A 159 1.46 0.31 2.00
N LYS A 160 0.38 -0.04 2.72
CA LYS A 160 -0.98 0.41 2.36
C LYS A 160 -1.07 1.92 2.62
N THR A 161 -1.40 2.70 1.61
CA THR A 161 -1.48 4.18 1.68
C THR A 161 -2.47 4.69 0.64
N ASP A 162 -3.21 5.72 1.01
CA ASP A 162 -4.21 6.40 0.19
C ASP A 162 -3.63 7.61 -0.58
N SER A 163 -2.30 7.80 -0.55
CA SER A 163 -1.65 8.86 -1.34
C SER A 163 -2.03 8.75 -2.82
N PRO A 164 -2.65 9.78 -3.43
CA PRO A 164 -3.03 9.76 -4.84
C PRO A 164 -1.85 9.54 -5.77
N ILE A 165 -0.65 10.01 -5.38
CA ILE A 165 0.59 9.83 -6.15
C ILE A 165 0.94 8.34 -6.18
N ILE A 166 0.99 7.69 -5.01
CA ILE A 166 1.33 6.27 -4.88
C ILE A 166 0.26 5.39 -5.56
N LEU A 167 -1.03 5.70 -5.38
CA LEU A 167 -2.12 5.01 -6.05
C LEU A 167 -2.02 5.13 -7.58
N GLY A 168 -1.65 6.31 -8.09
CA GLY A 168 -1.39 6.54 -9.51
C GLY A 168 -0.25 5.67 -10.04
N PHE A 169 0.86 5.57 -9.29
CA PHE A 169 1.98 4.68 -9.64
C PHE A 169 1.61 3.20 -9.55
N ARG A 170 0.83 2.76 -8.55
CA ARG A 170 0.31 1.38 -8.46
C ARG A 170 -0.51 1.03 -9.70
N LYS A 171 -1.44 1.91 -10.08
CA LYS A 171 -2.26 1.70 -11.27
C LYS A 171 -1.40 1.58 -12.52
N GLN A 172 -0.43 2.47 -12.72
CA GLN A 172 0.49 2.40 -13.86
C GLN A 172 1.30 1.10 -13.88
N MET A 173 1.77 0.63 -12.72
CA MET A 173 2.50 -0.64 -12.61
C MET A 173 1.62 -1.85 -12.92
N GLN A 174 0.38 -1.85 -12.41
CA GLN A 174 -0.59 -2.90 -12.71
C GLN A 174 -0.96 -2.92 -14.20
N ASP A 175 -1.24 -1.76 -14.79
CA ASP A 175 -1.54 -1.61 -16.21
C ASP A 175 -0.37 -2.11 -17.07
N TYR A 176 0.87 -1.80 -16.68
CA TYR A 176 2.07 -2.32 -17.32
C TYR A 176 2.15 -3.85 -17.23
N GLN A 177 2.00 -4.43 -16.04
CA GLN A 177 2.01 -5.88 -15.85
C GLN A 177 0.93 -6.58 -16.67
N ASN A 178 -0.30 -6.05 -16.68
CA ASN A 178 -1.42 -6.59 -17.43
C ASN A 178 -1.15 -6.55 -18.94
N THR A 179 -0.70 -5.40 -19.45
CA THR A 179 -0.38 -5.21 -20.87
C THR A 179 0.73 -6.16 -21.30
N MET A 180 1.82 -6.24 -20.55
CA MET A 180 2.94 -7.12 -20.86
C MET A 180 2.52 -8.60 -20.82
N SER A 181 1.74 -9.01 -19.81
CA SER A 181 1.22 -10.37 -19.71
C SER A 181 0.34 -10.74 -20.91
N GLN A 182 -0.52 -9.82 -21.37
CA GLN A 182 -1.32 -10.03 -22.58
C GLN A 182 -0.46 -10.18 -23.83
N LEU A 183 0.55 -9.33 -24.00
CA LEU A 183 1.47 -9.41 -25.15
C LEU A 183 2.27 -10.71 -25.14
N ILE A 184 2.67 -11.20 -23.97
CA ILE A 184 3.29 -12.53 -23.80
C ILE A 184 2.31 -13.63 -24.21
N ARG A 185 1.07 -13.64 -23.67
CA ARG A 185 0.03 -14.64 -23.99
C ARG A 185 -0.30 -14.66 -25.49
N GLN A 186 -0.29 -13.51 -26.14
CA GLN A 186 -0.53 -13.36 -27.59
C GLN A 186 0.69 -13.68 -28.45
N LYS A 187 1.83 -14.08 -27.86
CA LYS A 187 3.11 -14.32 -28.55
C LYS A 187 3.57 -13.14 -29.41
N LYS A 188 3.24 -11.92 -28.98
CA LYS A 188 3.63 -10.67 -29.66
C LYS A 188 5.00 -10.15 -29.22
N LEU A 189 5.58 -10.74 -28.17
CA LEU A 189 6.90 -10.39 -27.67
C LEU A 189 7.90 -11.46 -28.07
N THR A 190 9.01 -10.99 -28.62
CA THR A 190 10.20 -11.77 -28.98
C THR A 190 11.35 -11.34 -28.09
N PHE A 191 12.22 -12.27 -27.69
CA PHE A 191 13.43 -11.96 -26.92
C PHE A 191 14.31 -10.92 -27.63
N LYS A 192 14.49 -11.08 -28.95
CA LYS A 192 15.36 -10.24 -29.78
C LYS A 192 14.99 -8.76 -29.73
N ASP A 193 13.71 -8.44 -29.73
CA ASP A 193 13.24 -7.06 -29.88
C ASP A 193 12.79 -6.43 -28.54
N HIS A 194 12.67 -7.23 -27.46
CA HIS A 194 12.01 -6.81 -26.22
C HIS A 194 12.70 -7.25 -24.91
N ASP A 195 13.99 -7.61 -24.96
CA ASP A 195 14.76 -8.13 -23.82
C ASP A 195 14.61 -7.33 -22.50
N ASN A 196 14.71 -6.00 -22.56
CA ASN A 196 14.59 -5.13 -21.38
C ASN A 196 13.18 -5.14 -20.78
N SER A 197 12.16 -5.12 -21.63
CA SER A 197 10.75 -5.17 -21.21
C SER A 197 10.42 -6.54 -20.62
N LEU A 198 10.98 -7.61 -21.19
CA LEU A 198 10.84 -8.97 -20.67
C LEU A 198 11.51 -9.10 -19.30
N TYR A 199 12.75 -8.60 -19.15
CA TYR A 199 13.42 -8.60 -17.85
C TYR A 199 12.62 -7.83 -16.79
N GLN A 200 12.15 -6.62 -17.13
CA GLN A 200 11.34 -5.81 -16.22
C GLN A 200 10.08 -6.56 -15.81
N TRP A 201 9.35 -7.14 -16.75
CA TRP A 201 8.17 -7.94 -16.45
C TRP A 201 8.48 -9.12 -15.54
N LEU A 202 9.50 -9.94 -15.85
CA LEU A 202 9.94 -11.07 -15.03
C LEU A 202 10.33 -10.64 -13.61
N SER A 203 11.01 -9.51 -13.47
CA SER A 203 11.48 -9.01 -12.17
C SER A 203 10.34 -8.60 -11.24
N VAL A 204 9.22 -8.16 -11.80
CA VAL A 204 8.04 -7.68 -11.06
C VAL A 204 7.01 -8.79 -10.89
N SER A 205 6.76 -9.61 -11.92
CA SER A 205 5.78 -10.71 -11.87
C SER A 205 6.28 -11.92 -11.08
N GLU A 206 7.61 -12.11 -11.01
CA GLU A 206 8.27 -13.30 -10.48
C GLU A 206 7.86 -14.62 -11.15
N GLN A 207 7.25 -14.56 -12.33
CA GLN A 207 6.81 -15.75 -13.05
C GLN A 207 7.92 -16.21 -13.98
N ASP A 208 8.40 -17.44 -13.81
CA ASP A 208 9.39 -17.99 -14.72
C ASP A 208 8.74 -18.44 -16.03
N ILE A 209 9.26 -17.92 -17.13
CA ILE A 209 8.96 -18.32 -18.50
C ILE A 209 10.32 -18.65 -19.13
N PRO A 210 10.72 -19.94 -19.19
CA PRO A 210 12.06 -20.34 -19.63
C PRO A 210 12.45 -19.79 -20.99
N GLU A 211 11.49 -19.66 -21.91
CA GLU A 211 11.69 -19.09 -23.25
C GLU A 211 12.19 -17.63 -23.23
N PHE A 212 12.03 -16.93 -22.11
CA PHE A 212 12.54 -15.58 -21.90
C PHE A 212 13.64 -15.53 -20.84
N SER A 213 13.51 -16.27 -19.74
CA SER A 213 14.45 -16.20 -18.62
C SER A 213 15.80 -16.82 -18.95
N GLU A 214 15.86 -17.91 -19.72
CA GLU A 214 17.11 -18.57 -20.11
C GLU A 214 17.92 -17.73 -21.12
N PRO A 215 17.33 -17.20 -22.22
CA PRO A 215 18.08 -16.33 -23.13
C PRO A 215 18.56 -15.03 -22.46
N LEU A 216 17.77 -14.44 -21.55
CA LEU A 216 18.20 -13.28 -20.76
C LEU A 216 19.38 -13.64 -19.84
N MET A 217 19.32 -14.78 -19.16
CA MET A 217 20.40 -15.27 -18.31
C MET A 217 21.69 -15.47 -19.10
N GLN A 218 21.60 -16.13 -20.26
CA GLN A 218 22.74 -16.36 -21.15
C GLN A 218 23.35 -15.03 -21.59
N LYS A 219 22.53 -14.12 -22.13
CA LYS A 219 22.98 -12.80 -22.57
C LYS A 219 23.72 -12.04 -21.47
N TYR A 220 23.15 -11.98 -20.26
CA TYR A 220 23.78 -11.23 -19.17
C TYR A 220 25.07 -11.87 -18.65
N ARG A 221 25.18 -13.21 -18.70
CA ARG A 221 26.44 -13.91 -18.37
C ARG A 221 27.52 -13.66 -19.43
N GLU A 222 27.15 -13.70 -20.71
CA GLU A 222 28.05 -13.36 -21.82
C GLU A 222 28.56 -11.92 -21.68
N GLN A 223 27.67 -10.96 -21.41
CA GLN A 223 28.06 -9.56 -21.19
C GLN A 223 29.02 -9.37 -20.02
N LEU A 224 28.81 -10.03 -18.87
CA LEU A 224 29.77 -9.95 -17.75
C LEU A 224 31.13 -10.54 -18.10
N ASN A 225 31.16 -11.60 -18.91
CA ASN A 225 32.41 -12.25 -19.33
C ASN A 225 33.18 -11.41 -20.35
N GLU A 226 32.48 -10.74 -21.26
CA GLU A 226 33.09 -9.93 -22.35
C GLU A 226 33.45 -8.51 -21.90
N GLU A 227 32.56 -7.85 -21.15
CA GLU A 227 32.69 -6.42 -20.79
C GLU A 227 33.26 -6.21 -19.37
N GLY A 228 33.39 -7.29 -18.59
CA GLY A 228 33.82 -7.23 -17.19
C GLY A 228 32.68 -6.93 -16.21
N PHE A 229 33.03 -6.73 -14.94
CA PHE A 229 32.03 -6.62 -13.87
C PHE A 229 31.17 -5.35 -14.00
N SER A 230 29.86 -5.55 -14.12
CA SER A 230 28.84 -4.50 -14.10
C SER A 230 27.82 -4.78 -13.00
N GLU A 231 27.70 -3.86 -12.03
CA GLU A 231 26.79 -4.00 -10.88
C GLU A 231 25.35 -4.29 -11.33
N ASN A 232 24.88 -3.57 -12.35
CA ASN A 232 23.53 -3.72 -12.87
C ASN A 232 23.33 -5.10 -13.52
N ILE A 233 24.26 -5.56 -14.36
CA ILE A 233 24.14 -6.85 -15.04
C ILE A 233 24.22 -7.99 -14.01
N ALA A 234 25.10 -7.87 -13.02
CA ALA A 234 25.20 -8.82 -11.93
C ALA A 234 23.87 -8.94 -11.16
N LEU A 235 23.24 -7.82 -10.82
CA LEU A 235 21.95 -7.84 -10.14
C LEU A 235 20.82 -8.39 -11.00
N ARG A 236 20.85 -8.17 -12.33
CA ARG A 236 19.89 -8.79 -13.26
C ARG A 236 20.00 -10.31 -13.25
N ILE A 237 21.23 -10.85 -13.23
CA ILE A 237 21.46 -12.29 -13.10
C ILE A 237 20.91 -12.82 -11.78
N GLY A 238 21.22 -12.14 -10.67
CA GLY A 238 20.69 -12.51 -9.35
C GLY A 238 19.16 -12.51 -9.32
N MET A 239 18.53 -11.50 -9.91
CA MET A 239 17.08 -11.42 -10.03
C MET A 239 16.50 -12.57 -10.89
N LEU A 240 17.14 -12.93 -12.00
CA LEU A 240 16.71 -14.06 -12.81
C LEU A 240 16.88 -15.41 -12.08
N LEU A 241 17.94 -15.59 -11.28
CA LEU A 241 18.08 -16.78 -10.42
C LEU A 241 16.94 -16.86 -9.39
N LEU A 242 16.49 -15.71 -8.86
CA LEU A 242 15.33 -15.63 -7.96
C LEU A 242 14.02 -16.02 -8.67
N VAL A 243 13.85 -15.58 -9.93
CA VAL A 243 12.68 -15.92 -10.77
C VAL A 243 12.66 -17.41 -11.08
N GLN A 244 13.80 -17.98 -11.49
CA GLN A 244 13.99 -19.41 -11.75
C GLN A 244 13.96 -20.28 -10.48
N ASP A 245 13.75 -19.68 -9.31
CA ASP A 245 13.67 -20.36 -8.01
C ASP A 245 14.94 -21.16 -7.64
N LYS A 246 16.10 -20.78 -8.21
CA LYS A 246 17.44 -21.35 -7.97
C LYS A 246 18.08 -20.73 -6.72
N LEU A 247 17.42 -20.89 -5.57
CA LEU A 247 17.75 -20.14 -4.35
C LEU A 247 19.15 -20.42 -3.78
N GLU A 248 19.66 -21.65 -3.92
CA GLU A 248 21.02 -22.01 -3.47
C GLU A 248 22.09 -21.35 -4.33
N GLU A 249 21.92 -21.41 -5.66
CA GLU A 249 22.79 -20.72 -6.61
C GLU A 249 22.75 -19.20 -6.40
N LEU A 250 21.56 -18.65 -6.15
CA LEU A 250 21.38 -17.24 -5.84
C LEU A 250 22.13 -16.81 -4.57
N ALA A 251 22.04 -17.59 -3.49
CA ALA A 251 22.73 -17.29 -2.25
C ALA A 251 24.25 -17.22 -2.45
N ALA A 252 24.82 -18.22 -3.12
CA ALA A 252 26.25 -18.24 -3.45
C ALA A 252 26.63 -17.08 -4.38
N TYR A 253 25.78 -16.76 -5.35
CA TYR A 253 26.00 -15.67 -6.29
C TYR A 253 25.99 -14.30 -5.61
N ILE A 254 25.03 -14.04 -4.71
CA ILE A 254 24.96 -12.81 -3.90
C ILE A 254 26.25 -12.59 -3.11
N GLU A 255 26.73 -13.61 -2.41
CA GLU A 255 27.98 -13.50 -1.64
C GLU A 255 29.19 -13.17 -2.52
N SER A 256 29.20 -13.66 -3.77
CA SER A 256 30.28 -13.36 -4.72
C SER A 256 30.26 -11.92 -5.26
N ILE A 257 29.07 -11.33 -5.45
CA ILE A 257 28.93 -10.00 -6.06
C ILE A 257 28.89 -8.87 -5.03
N LYS A 258 28.42 -9.15 -3.80
CA LYS A 258 28.20 -8.17 -2.73
C LYS A 258 29.40 -7.24 -2.45
N PRO A 259 30.66 -7.70 -2.41
CA PRO A 259 31.83 -6.82 -2.19
C PRO A 259 32.03 -5.78 -3.30
N ASN A 260 31.52 -6.04 -4.50
CA ASN A 260 31.72 -5.22 -5.69
C ASN A 260 30.53 -4.29 -5.99
N ILE A 261 29.45 -4.33 -5.20
CA ILE A 261 28.29 -3.45 -5.34
C ILE A 261 28.51 -2.16 -4.55
N GLY A 262 28.98 -1.11 -5.23
CA GLY A 262 29.29 0.18 -4.62
C GLY A 262 28.22 1.26 -4.85
N SER A 263 27.44 1.18 -5.92
CA SER A 263 26.48 2.23 -6.29
C SER A 263 25.16 2.11 -5.52
N SER A 264 24.48 3.24 -5.31
CA SER A 264 23.29 3.33 -4.45
C SER A 264 22.12 2.46 -4.95
N ILE A 265 21.70 2.64 -6.20
CA ILE A 265 20.62 1.86 -6.82
C ILE A 265 20.92 0.35 -6.82
N PRO A 266 22.13 -0.09 -7.25
CA PRO A 266 22.56 -1.46 -7.07
C PRO A 266 22.53 -1.97 -5.63
N ARG A 267 22.93 -1.16 -4.65
CA ARG A 267 22.87 -1.54 -3.23
C ARG A 267 21.44 -1.75 -2.73
N HIS A 268 20.50 -0.89 -3.14
CA HIS A 268 19.08 -1.10 -2.88
C HIS A 268 18.57 -2.37 -3.52
N SER A 269 18.91 -2.60 -4.78
CA SER A 269 18.54 -3.81 -5.52
C SER A 269 19.12 -5.07 -4.88
N LEU A 270 20.35 -5.02 -4.36
CA LEU A 270 20.99 -6.11 -3.65
C LEU A 270 20.27 -6.41 -2.32
N ASN A 271 19.99 -5.38 -1.52
CA ASN A 271 19.26 -5.54 -0.27
C ASN A 271 17.86 -6.12 -0.50
N HIS A 272 17.17 -5.65 -1.53
CA HIS A 272 15.88 -6.19 -1.96
C HIS A 272 15.99 -7.67 -2.36
N LEU A 273 16.99 -8.01 -3.17
CA LEU A 273 17.25 -9.37 -3.63
C LEU A 273 17.55 -10.32 -2.46
N ILE A 274 18.33 -9.87 -1.47
CA ILE A 274 18.60 -10.60 -0.22
C ILE A 274 17.31 -10.83 0.56
N ALA A 275 16.52 -9.79 0.81
CA ALA A 275 15.27 -9.89 1.56
C ALA A 275 14.30 -10.89 0.90
N ARG A 276 14.21 -10.90 -0.44
CA ARG A 276 13.36 -11.84 -1.18
C ARG A 276 13.91 -13.26 -1.20
N LEU A 277 15.23 -13.43 -1.29
CA LEU A 277 15.87 -14.73 -1.14
C LEU A 277 15.54 -15.33 0.24
N GLU A 278 15.73 -14.56 1.31
CA GLU A 278 15.41 -14.97 2.68
C GLU A 278 13.94 -15.36 2.82
N TYR A 279 13.04 -14.53 2.29
CA TYR A 279 11.61 -14.83 2.27
C TYR A 279 11.29 -16.14 1.53
N LYS A 280 11.81 -16.35 0.31
CA LYS A 280 11.58 -17.60 -0.45
C LYS A 280 12.21 -18.82 0.21
N GLN A 281 13.40 -18.69 0.80
CA GLN A 281 14.04 -19.78 1.53
C GLN A 281 13.25 -20.15 2.79
N ASN A 282 12.72 -19.15 3.52
CA ASN A 282 11.85 -19.39 4.66
C ASN A 282 10.56 -20.10 4.23
N LEU A 283 9.93 -19.68 3.12
CA LEU A 283 8.79 -20.39 2.53
C LEU A 283 9.13 -21.84 2.13
N LYS A 284 10.31 -22.08 1.54
CA LYS A 284 10.75 -23.45 1.20
C LYS A 284 11.01 -24.30 2.43
N LYS A 285 11.64 -23.76 3.49
CA LYS A 285 11.86 -24.47 4.77
C LYS A 285 10.55 -24.85 5.46
N ILE A 286 9.53 -23.99 5.35
CA ILE A 286 8.17 -24.30 5.81
C ILE A 286 7.57 -25.46 5.00
N LYS A 287 7.84 -25.53 3.68
CA LYS A 287 7.37 -26.60 2.78
C LYS A 287 8.19 -27.90 2.85
N SER A 288 9.48 -27.83 3.18
CA SER A 288 10.41 -28.97 3.21
C SER A 288 10.67 -29.54 4.61
N SER A 289 9.99 -29.01 5.64
CA SER A 289 10.00 -29.60 6.96
C SER A 289 9.50 -31.06 6.88
N PRO A 290 10.26 -32.03 7.41
CA PRO A 290 9.94 -33.43 7.27
C PRO A 290 8.60 -33.75 7.93
N ALA A 291 7.77 -34.53 7.22
CA ALA A 291 6.69 -35.25 7.86
C ALA A 291 7.26 -36.05 9.05
N PRO A 292 6.65 -36.01 10.25
CA PRO A 292 7.05 -36.93 11.30
C PRO A 292 6.80 -38.35 10.80
N VAL A 293 7.86 -39.14 10.80
CA VAL A 293 7.84 -40.59 10.61
C VAL A 293 6.80 -41.17 11.57
N THR A 294 5.71 -41.73 11.03
CA THR A 294 5.23 -43.12 11.24
C THR A 294 3.83 -43.27 10.63
N ILE A 295 3.64 -43.13 9.31
CA ILE A 295 2.39 -43.57 8.67
C ILE A 295 2.65 -44.09 7.24
N ALA A 296 3.66 -44.95 7.08
CA ALA A 296 3.88 -45.66 5.81
C ALA A 296 2.86 -46.79 5.57
N LYS A 297 1.95 -47.06 6.53
CA LYS A 297 0.92 -48.12 6.46
C LYS A 297 -0.53 -47.63 6.32
N VAL A 298 -0.78 -46.31 6.28
CA VAL A 298 -2.13 -45.76 6.00
C VAL A 298 -2.12 -45.08 4.64
N ARG A 299 -1.47 -45.74 3.67
CA ARG A 299 -1.29 -45.24 2.30
C ARG A 299 -2.38 -45.73 1.33
N GLU A 300 -3.32 -46.57 1.75
CA GLU A 300 -4.27 -47.23 0.83
C GLU A 300 -5.77 -47.13 1.20
N GLU A 301 -6.12 -46.53 2.34
CA GLU A 301 -7.51 -46.27 2.73
C GLU A 301 -7.52 -44.84 3.31
N TYR A 302 -7.75 -43.75 2.60
CA TYR A 302 -8.95 -43.36 1.87
C TYR A 302 -8.55 -42.27 0.86
N PHE A 303 -8.57 -42.58 -0.42
CA PHE A 303 -8.75 -41.56 -1.45
C PHE A 303 -10.24 -41.22 -1.52
N ALA A 304 -10.62 -40.01 -1.08
CA ALA A 304 -11.50 -39.04 -1.77
C ALA A 304 -12.20 -38.06 -0.79
N PRO A 305 -12.34 -36.75 -1.14
CA PRO A 305 -11.80 -36.06 -2.29
C PRO A 305 -10.55 -35.22 -1.95
N SER A 306 -9.60 -35.28 -2.88
CA SER A 306 -8.85 -34.12 -3.36
C SER A 306 -9.70 -32.85 -3.30
N ASN A 307 -9.10 -31.70 -3.01
CA ASN A 307 -9.05 -30.57 -3.95
C ASN A 307 -8.12 -29.53 -3.26
N THR A 308 -7.08 -29.01 -3.91
CA THR A 308 -7.20 -27.71 -4.58
C THR A 308 -8.26 -26.82 -3.94
N LEU A 309 -7.94 -25.56 -3.65
CA LEU A 309 -8.99 -24.56 -3.73
C LEU A 309 -9.56 -24.65 -5.16
N SER A 310 -10.61 -25.45 -5.35
CA SER A 310 -11.54 -25.26 -6.45
C SER A 310 -12.43 -24.09 -6.04
N ILE A 311 -11.78 -22.93 -5.94
CA ILE A 311 -12.32 -21.64 -6.35
C ILE A 311 -12.95 -21.77 -7.75
N ALA A 312 -12.67 -22.82 -8.52
CA ALA A 312 -13.34 -23.09 -9.79
C ALA A 312 -14.81 -23.53 -9.69
N ASN A 313 -15.35 -23.90 -8.51
CA ASN A 313 -16.76 -24.31 -8.37
C ASN A 313 -17.64 -23.41 -7.48
N LEU A 314 -17.06 -22.53 -6.66
CA LEU A 314 -17.77 -21.31 -6.28
C LEU A 314 -17.70 -20.41 -7.50
N PRO A 315 -18.75 -19.64 -7.87
CA PRO A 315 -18.63 -18.65 -8.94
C PRO A 315 -17.63 -17.59 -8.50
N VAL A 316 -16.36 -17.88 -8.70
CA VAL A 316 -15.29 -16.93 -8.59
C VAL A 316 -15.39 -16.16 -9.87
N SER A 317 -15.64 -14.87 -9.72
CA SER A 317 -15.43 -13.91 -10.78
C SER A 317 -13.97 -14.05 -11.22
N THR A 318 -13.74 -14.92 -12.20
CA THR A 318 -12.52 -14.94 -13.01
C THR A 318 -12.64 -13.75 -13.93
N SER A 319 -12.34 -12.56 -13.41
CA SER A 319 -12.19 -11.39 -14.25
C SER A 319 -10.74 -10.98 -14.31
N ASP A 320 -10.01 -11.63 -15.21
CA ASP A 320 -8.72 -11.16 -15.73
C ASP A 320 -8.89 -9.89 -16.62
N ASN A 321 -10.10 -9.29 -16.73
CA ASN A 321 -10.41 -7.93 -17.22
C ASN A 321 -11.94 -7.64 -17.23
N GLY A 322 -12.57 -7.51 -16.05
CA GLY A 322 -14.00 -7.19 -15.96
C GLY A 322 -14.54 -7.42 -14.57
N GLY A 323 -14.07 -6.63 -13.60
CA GLY A 323 -14.62 -6.70 -12.24
C GLY A 323 -16.15 -6.65 -12.32
N LEU A 324 -16.82 -7.45 -11.48
CA LEU A 324 -18.24 -7.23 -11.25
C LEU A 324 -18.40 -5.73 -11.01
N ASN A 325 -19.13 -5.05 -11.89
CA ASN A 325 -19.24 -3.59 -11.89
C ASN A 325 -20.24 -3.21 -10.77
N LEU A 326 -19.86 -3.56 -9.54
CA LEU A 326 -20.64 -3.40 -8.32
C LEU A 326 -20.47 -1.96 -7.88
N THR A 327 -21.37 -1.11 -8.33
CA THR A 327 -21.46 0.26 -7.85
C THR A 327 -22.02 0.25 -6.44
N PRO A 328 -21.40 0.90 -5.44
CA PRO A 328 -22.01 1.02 -4.11
C PRO A 328 -23.34 1.77 -4.19
N ILE A 329 -24.20 1.58 -3.19
CA ILE A 329 -25.42 2.40 -3.04
C ILE A 329 -24.99 3.73 -2.40
N ASP A 330 -25.52 4.87 -2.87
CA ASP A 330 -25.19 6.16 -2.27
C ASP A 330 -25.86 6.29 -0.90
N GLN A 331 -25.07 6.18 0.17
CA GLN A 331 -25.52 6.24 1.56
C GLN A 331 -25.56 7.68 2.11
N LYS A 332 -25.02 8.67 1.40
CA LYS A 332 -24.97 10.07 1.87
C LYS A 332 -26.34 10.66 2.22
N PRO A 333 -27.43 10.37 1.46
CA PRO A 333 -28.76 10.88 1.80
C PRO A 333 -29.28 10.40 3.15
N LEU A 334 -28.85 9.22 3.63
CA LEU A 334 -29.34 8.64 4.89
C LEU A 334 -29.05 9.52 6.10
N PHE A 335 -27.90 10.20 6.11
CA PHE A 335 -27.50 11.12 7.19
C PHE A 335 -28.33 12.42 7.22
N THR A 336 -29.14 12.67 6.18
CA THR A 336 -30.06 13.81 6.13
C THR A 336 -31.48 13.47 6.58
N ALA A 337 -31.77 12.18 6.81
CA ALA A 337 -33.07 11.70 7.25
C ALA A 337 -33.47 12.29 8.61
N ARG A 338 -34.77 12.46 8.80
CA ARG A 338 -35.36 12.99 10.03
C ARG A 338 -36.59 12.18 10.41
N VAL A 339 -37.01 12.25 11.67
CA VAL A 339 -38.15 11.49 12.20
C VAL A 339 -39.47 11.84 11.48
N ASP A 340 -39.55 12.99 10.85
CA ASP A 340 -40.68 13.48 10.05
C ASP A 340 -40.50 13.29 8.53
N ASP A 341 -39.31 12.88 8.06
CA ASP A 341 -38.99 12.67 6.65
C ASP A 341 -38.15 11.39 6.46
N PHE A 342 -38.85 10.31 6.09
CA PHE A 342 -38.26 9.00 5.82
C PHE A 342 -37.83 8.80 4.36
N SER A 343 -37.96 9.82 3.50
CA SER A 343 -37.65 9.70 2.08
C SER A 343 -36.26 9.12 1.80
N PRO A 344 -35.19 9.41 2.56
CA PRO A 344 -33.88 8.81 2.27
C PRO A 344 -33.82 7.29 2.49
N PHE A 345 -34.55 6.76 3.48
CA PHE A 345 -34.62 5.31 3.72
C PHE A 345 -35.53 4.62 2.70
N HIS A 346 -36.62 5.27 2.30
CA HIS A 346 -37.49 4.76 1.25
C HIS A 346 -36.73 4.69 -0.10
N ASP A 347 -35.97 5.74 -0.45
CA ASP A 347 -35.16 5.77 -1.67
C ASP A 347 -34.07 4.67 -1.67
N LEU A 348 -33.46 4.42 -0.51
CA LEU A 348 -32.52 3.31 -0.32
C LEU A 348 -33.20 1.97 -0.59
N TYR A 349 -34.37 1.74 0.00
CA TYR A 349 -35.13 0.51 -0.17
C TYR A 349 -35.55 0.32 -1.65
N GLN A 350 -36.02 1.37 -2.32
CA GLN A 350 -36.38 1.30 -3.74
C GLN A 350 -35.18 1.01 -4.64
N GLU A 351 -34.02 1.63 -4.39
CA GLU A 351 -32.81 1.34 -5.16
C GLU A 351 -32.31 -0.09 -4.90
N PHE A 352 -32.44 -0.60 -3.68
CA PHE A 352 -32.15 -2.00 -3.36
C PHE A 352 -33.07 -2.95 -4.12
N LEU A 353 -34.40 -2.78 -4.03
CA LEU A 353 -35.38 -3.59 -4.76
C LEU A 353 -35.12 -3.57 -6.26
N LYS A 354 -34.93 -2.39 -6.83
CA LYS A 354 -34.63 -2.21 -8.26
C LYS A 354 -33.37 -2.94 -8.71
N ARG A 355 -32.37 -3.10 -7.84
CA ARG A 355 -31.17 -3.89 -8.14
C ARG A 355 -31.43 -5.39 -7.97
N MET A 356 -32.20 -5.78 -6.96
CA MET A 356 -32.61 -7.17 -6.74
C MET A 356 -33.53 -7.71 -7.83
N GLU A 357 -34.41 -6.87 -8.40
CA GLU A 357 -35.30 -7.21 -9.53
C GLU A 357 -34.55 -7.52 -10.83
N LYS A 358 -33.29 -7.09 -10.95
CA LYS A 358 -32.44 -7.39 -12.11
C LYS A 358 -31.85 -8.80 -12.08
N ASN A 359 -32.30 -9.65 -11.16
CA ASN A 359 -31.79 -11.01 -10.93
C ASN A 359 -30.25 -11.03 -10.77
N PRO A 360 -29.72 -10.31 -9.76
CA PRO A 360 -28.29 -10.22 -9.52
C PRO A 360 -27.70 -11.60 -9.18
N SER A 361 -26.41 -11.77 -9.47
CA SER A 361 -25.65 -12.97 -9.08
C SER A 361 -25.65 -13.16 -7.55
N ASN A 362 -25.43 -14.38 -7.04
CA ASN A 362 -25.36 -14.61 -5.59
C ASN A 362 -24.28 -13.76 -4.91
N TYR A 363 -23.16 -13.50 -5.60
CA TYR A 363 -22.12 -12.60 -5.11
C TYR A 363 -22.63 -11.15 -4.99
N GLU A 364 -23.35 -10.66 -6.00
CA GLU A 364 -23.93 -9.32 -6.01
C GLU A 364 -25.04 -9.15 -4.96
N LYS A 365 -25.85 -10.19 -4.73
CA LYS A 365 -26.82 -10.19 -3.61
C LYS A 365 -26.14 -10.02 -2.26
N ARG A 366 -25.07 -10.78 -2.00
CA ARG A 366 -24.26 -10.68 -0.77
C ARG A 366 -23.62 -9.30 -0.64
N PHE A 367 -23.13 -8.74 -1.74
CA PHE A 367 -22.57 -7.39 -1.76
C PHE A 367 -23.63 -6.34 -1.39
N LEU A 368 -24.80 -6.38 -2.03
CA LEU A 368 -25.88 -5.44 -1.76
C LEU A 368 -26.39 -5.54 -0.32
N TYR A 369 -26.50 -6.75 0.24
CA TYR A 369 -26.86 -6.95 1.64
C TYR A 369 -25.80 -6.38 2.59
N ARG A 370 -24.51 -6.62 2.35
CA ARG A 370 -23.42 -6.04 3.16
C ARG A 370 -23.42 -4.50 3.12
N GLU A 371 -23.70 -3.90 1.96
CA GLU A 371 -23.79 -2.44 1.83
C GLU A 371 -24.98 -1.87 2.61
N LEU A 372 -26.09 -2.62 2.71
CA LEU A 372 -27.23 -2.23 3.56
C LEU A 372 -26.89 -2.35 5.05
N ASP A 373 -26.30 -3.46 5.46
CA ASP A 373 -25.90 -3.74 6.84
C ASP A 373 -24.95 -2.65 7.36
N ASN A 374 -23.91 -2.33 6.58
CA ASN A 374 -22.99 -1.24 6.86
C ASN A 374 -23.68 0.13 6.95
N ALA A 375 -24.68 0.38 6.10
CA ALA A 375 -25.43 1.64 6.11
C ALA A 375 -26.28 1.76 7.37
N TYR A 376 -26.89 0.66 7.82
CA TYR A 376 -27.67 0.63 9.05
C TYR A 376 -26.80 0.85 10.27
N ASP A 377 -25.69 0.14 10.38
CA ASP A 377 -24.73 0.32 11.48
C ASP A 377 -24.27 1.78 11.55
N ALA A 378 -23.86 2.36 10.42
CA ALA A 378 -23.39 3.74 10.35
C ALA A 378 -24.46 4.79 10.72
N VAL A 379 -25.74 4.48 10.52
CA VAL A 379 -26.86 5.39 10.80
C VAL A 379 -27.43 5.20 12.20
N SER A 380 -27.36 3.98 12.76
CA SER A 380 -27.92 3.64 14.07
C SER A 380 -27.33 4.51 15.20
N ASP A 381 -26.04 4.81 15.13
CA ASP A 381 -25.32 5.62 16.11
C ASP A 381 -25.39 7.14 15.84
N HIS A 382 -26.09 7.57 14.77
CA HIS A 382 -26.15 8.98 14.38
C HIS A 382 -27.31 9.71 15.07
N GLU A 383 -27.00 10.78 15.84
CA GLU A 383 -27.95 11.51 16.72
C GLU A 383 -29.29 11.91 16.07
N LYS A 384 -29.31 12.17 14.76
CA LYS A 384 -30.53 12.60 14.03
C LYS A 384 -31.13 11.52 13.15
N ALA A 385 -30.32 10.57 12.69
CA ALA A 385 -30.73 9.60 11.68
C ALA A 385 -31.10 8.25 12.30
N GLY A 386 -30.54 7.90 13.47
CA GLY A 386 -30.95 6.72 14.25
C GLY A 386 -32.43 6.76 14.65
N PRO A 387 -32.94 7.84 15.27
CA PRO A 387 -34.37 7.94 15.58
C PRO A 387 -35.28 7.91 14.35
N ALA A 388 -34.80 8.39 13.20
CA ALA A 388 -35.53 8.35 11.93
C ALA A 388 -35.55 6.94 11.34
N LEU A 389 -34.45 6.20 11.48
CA LEU A 389 -34.35 4.78 11.12
C LEU A 389 -35.36 3.94 11.93
N ASP A 390 -35.37 4.10 13.25
CA ASP A 390 -36.32 3.39 14.13
C ASP A 390 -37.78 3.67 13.75
N ALA A 391 -38.09 4.95 13.50
CA ALA A 391 -39.42 5.36 13.08
C ALA A 391 -39.80 4.82 11.69
N TYR A 392 -38.85 4.77 10.75
CA TYR A 392 -39.06 4.16 9.44
C TYR A 392 -39.31 2.65 9.53
N LEU A 393 -38.51 1.91 10.31
CA LEU A 393 -38.66 0.47 10.52
C LEU A 393 -40.00 0.10 11.19
N ALA A 394 -40.63 1.04 11.91
CA ALA A 394 -41.98 0.86 12.45
C ALA A 394 -43.11 1.02 11.41
N THR A 395 -42.83 1.57 10.23
CA THR A 395 -43.81 1.69 9.14
C THR A 395 -44.05 0.36 8.43
N SER A 396 -45.16 0.22 7.70
CA SER A 396 -45.45 -1.00 6.93
C SER A 396 -44.44 -1.27 5.80
N GLU A 397 -43.79 -0.24 5.29
CA GLU A 397 -42.72 -0.36 4.28
C GLU A 397 -41.41 -0.77 4.93
N GLY A 398 -41.02 -0.12 6.03
CA GLY A 398 -39.82 -0.50 6.79
C GLY A 398 -39.89 -1.92 7.35
N GLN A 399 -41.05 -2.37 7.81
CA GLN A 399 -41.27 -3.76 8.25
C GLN A 399 -41.08 -4.77 7.11
N LYS A 400 -41.53 -4.45 5.89
CA LYS A 400 -41.31 -5.30 4.71
C LYS A 400 -39.83 -5.37 4.37
N PHE A 401 -39.16 -4.22 4.38
CA PHE A 401 -37.74 -4.16 4.11
C PHE A 401 -36.92 -4.97 5.12
N GLN A 402 -37.23 -4.84 6.41
CA GLN A 402 -36.61 -5.65 7.47
C GLN A 402 -36.83 -7.14 7.24
N ALA A 403 -38.06 -7.56 6.93
CA ALA A 403 -38.36 -8.97 6.67
C ALA A 403 -37.59 -9.54 5.46
N GLU A 404 -37.35 -8.74 4.43
CA GLU A 404 -36.52 -9.12 3.28
C GLU A 404 -35.04 -9.23 3.65
N ALA A 405 -34.51 -8.27 4.43
CA ALA A 405 -33.15 -8.30 4.93
C ALA A 405 -32.90 -9.51 5.84
N ASP A 406 -33.81 -9.79 6.77
CA ASP A 406 -33.74 -10.96 7.67
C ASP A 406 -33.75 -12.28 6.90
N LYS A 407 -34.58 -12.37 5.85
CA LYS A 407 -34.63 -13.54 4.98
C LYS A 407 -33.30 -13.78 4.27
N MET A 408 -32.68 -12.71 3.74
CA MET A 408 -31.35 -12.82 3.11
C MET A 408 -30.26 -13.17 4.11
N ALA A 409 -30.29 -12.58 5.31
CA ALA A 409 -29.38 -12.92 6.39
C ALA A 409 -29.43 -14.41 6.71
N GLN A 410 -30.63 -14.98 6.85
CA GLN A 410 -30.82 -16.42 7.09
C GLN A 410 -30.37 -17.31 5.92
N GLU A 411 -30.55 -16.86 4.67
CA GLU A 411 -30.08 -17.57 3.49
C GLU A 411 -28.55 -17.64 3.46
N PHE A 412 -27.89 -16.50 3.68
CA PHE A 412 -26.43 -16.42 3.69
C PHE A 412 -25.82 -17.12 4.89
N GLU A 413 -26.41 -17.02 6.08
CA GLU A 413 -25.92 -17.71 7.27
C GLU A 413 -25.93 -19.23 7.09
N LYS A 414 -26.98 -19.79 6.47
CA LYS A 414 -27.03 -21.24 6.17
C LYS A 414 -25.93 -21.65 5.19
N GLU A 415 -25.72 -20.87 4.13
CA GLU A 415 -24.67 -21.14 3.14
C GLU A 415 -23.27 -20.97 3.76
N ASP A 416 -23.09 -19.99 4.64
CA ASP A 416 -21.84 -19.72 5.33
C ASP A 416 -21.50 -20.82 6.33
N LEU A 417 -22.49 -21.35 7.05
CA LEU A 417 -22.33 -22.52 7.92
C LEU A 417 -21.90 -23.77 7.15
N ILE A 418 -22.43 -23.99 5.94
CA ILE A 418 -21.99 -25.10 5.08
C ILE A 418 -20.54 -24.87 4.63
N ASN A 419 -20.22 -23.65 4.18
CA ASN A 419 -18.88 -23.31 3.73
C ASN A 419 -17.86 -23.26 4.87
N ALA A 420 -18.30 -23.08 6.12
CA ALA A 420 -17.45 -23.08 7.30
C ALA A 420 -16.71 -24.41 7.49
N GLU A 421 -17.23 -25.52 6.96
CA GLU A 421 -16.58 -26.83 7.01
C GLU A 421 -15.16 -26.82 6.39
N HIS A 422 -14.88 -25.89 5.48
CA HIS A 422 -13.55 -25.71 4.89
C HIS A 422 -12.48 -25.30 5.91
N PHE A 423 -12.88 -24.77 7.07
CA PHE A 423 -11.99 -24.40 8.17
C PHE A 423 -11.87 -25.49 9.24
N ASN A 424 -12.55 -26.63 9.07
CA ASN A 424 -12.41 -27.75 9.99
C ASN A 424 -10.95 -28.23 10.05
N GLY A 425 -10.47 -28.47 11.26
CA GLY A 425 -9.08 -28.82 11.57
C GLY A 425 -8.15 -27.63 11.81
N GLU A 426 -8.60 -26.37 11.72
CA GLU A 426 -7.78 -25.20 12.07
C GLU A 426 -7.39 -25.20 13.55
N LEU A 427 -8.24 -25.70 14.47
CA LEU A 427 -7.87 -25.86 15.89
C LEU A 427 -6.67 -26.79 16.04
N ASN A 428 -6.73 -27.97 15.42
CA ASN A 428 -5.65 -28.95 15.46
C ASN A 428 -4.37 -28.42 14.80
N ARG A 429 -4.48 -27.63 13.73
CA ARG A 429 -3.33 -26.99 13.06
C ARG A 429 -2.68 -25.95 13.97
N PHE A 430 -3.48 -25.09 14.60
CA PHE A 430 -2.98 -24.09 15.53
C PHE A 430 -2.32 -24.76 16.75
N GLN A 431 -2.99 -25.74 17.35
CA GLN A 431 -2.47 -26.50 18.49
C GLN A 431 -1.13 -27.18 18.18
N LYS A 432 -0.98 -27.81 17.00
CA LYS A 432 0.29 -28.38 16.55
C LYS A 432 1.37 -27.32 16.36
N SER A 433 1.02 -26.18 15.77
CA SER A 433 1.98 -25.09 15.54
C SER A 433 2.51 -24.53 16.86
N ILE A 434 1.65 -24.43 17.87
CA ILE A 434 2.02 -24.00 19.22
C ILE A 434 2.78 -25.06 20.01
N SER A 435 2.45 -26.34 19.87
CA SER A 435 3.18 -27.41 20.57
C SER A 435 4.61 -27.62 20.03
N ILE A 436 4.84 -27.28 18.76
CA ILE A 436 6.17 -27.30 18.14
C ILE A 436 7.00 -26.09 18.59
N ALA A 437 6.37 -24.94 18.85
CA ALA A 437 7.05 -23.73 19.31
C ALA A 437 7.60 -23.90 20.73
N GLN A 438 8.93 -23.97 20.87
CA GLN A 438 9.60 -24.24 22.14
C GLN A 438 9.91 -22.95 22.92
N SER A 439 10.09 -21.84 22.21
CA SER A 439 10.42 -20.53 22.78
C SER A 439 9.23 -19.56 22.78
N ARG A 440 9.34 -18.52 23.62
CA ARG A 440 8.34 -17.43 23.68
C ARG A 440 8.24 -16.70 22.35
N GLU A 441 9.38 -16.44 21.71
CA GLU A 441 9.49 -15.76 20.41
C GLU A 441 8.84 -16.57 19.28
N GLU A 442 8.97 -17.90 19.29
CA GLU A 442 8.31 -18.77 18.31
C GLU A 442 6.80 -18.81 18.50
N LYS A 443 6.32 -18.87 19.75
CA LYS A 443 4.89 -18.80 20.06
C LYS A 443 4.28 -17.46 19.61
N LEU A 444 4.99 -16.36 19.83
CA LEU A 444 4.64 -15.03 19.31
C LEU A 444 4.54 -15.01 17.78
N ARG A 445 5.49 -15.65 17.08
CA ARG A 445 5.47 -15.73 15.62
C ARG A 445 4.28 -16.54 15.09
N VAL A 446 3.97 -17.68 15.72
CA VAL A 446 2.80 -18.50 15.36
C VAL A 446 1.51 -17.71 15.55
N LEU A 447 1.40 -17.01 16.68
CA LEU A 447 0.26 -16.16 17.00
C LEU A 447 0.09 -15.02 15.99
N SER A 448 1.15 -14.28 15.69
CA SER A 448 1.12 -13.18 14.70
C SER A 448 0.79 -13.69 13.29
N SER A 449 1.32 -14.85 12.90
CA SER A 449 0.99 -15.49 11.62
C SER A 449 -0.48 -15.90 11.54
N PHE A 450 -1.02 -16.47 12.62
CA PHE A 450 -2.43 -16.82 12.72
C PHE A 450 -3.33 -15.58 12.67
N ALA A 451 -3.01 -14.56 13.47
CA ALA A 451 -3.70 -13.27 13.50
C ALA A 451 -3.77 -12.64 12.11
N GLY A 452 -2.63 -12.48 11.44
CA GLY A 452 -2.58 -11.88 10.11
C GLY A 452 -3.27 -12.72 9.03
N LYS A 453 -3.28 -14.05 9.15
CA LYS A 453 -4.08 -14.92 8.26
C LYS A 453 -5.58 -14.68 8.50
N TRP A 454 -6.00 -14.66 9.76
CA TRP A 454 -7.40 -14.54 10.15
C TRP A 454 -7.97 -13.15 9.82
N GLU A 455 -7.22 -12.10 10.13
CA GLU A 455 -7.57 -10.71 9.82
C GLU A 455 -7.81 -10.52 8.32
N LYS A 456 -6.91 -11.06 7.48
CA LYS A 456 -7.07 -11.03 6.03
C LYS A 456 -8.35 -11.74 5.56
N MET A 457 -8.69 -12.86 6.17
CA MET A 457 -9.87 -13.64 5.75
C MET A 457 -11.19 -12.98 6.16
N VAL A 458 -11.24 -12.31 7.32
CA VAL A 458 -12.49 -11.78 7.89
C VAL A 458 -12.69 -10.29 7.55
N PHE A 459 -11.63 -9.49 7.55
CA PHE A 459 -11.74 -8.02 7.49
C PHE A 459 -11.16 -7.39 6.22
N ASP A 460 -10.38 -8.11 5.41
CA ASP A 460 -9.84 -7.53 4.18
C ASP A 460 -10.95 -7.32 3.15
N ARG A 461 -11.13 -6.08 2.70
CA ARG A 461 -12.13 -5.69 1.70
C ARG A 461 -11.94 -6.41 0.36
N ASP A 462 -10.73 -6.88 0.09
CA ASP A 462 -10.34 -7.61 -1.11
C ASP A 462 -10.63 -9.12 -1.00
N THR A 463 -11.01 -9.62 0.17
CA THR A 463 -11.38 -11.03 0.36
C THR A 463 -12.80 -11.28 -0.15
N ASN A 464 -12.96 -12.43 -0.82
CA ASN A 464 -14.24 -12.89 -1.33
C ASN A 464 -15.30 -12.96 -0.21
N LEU A 465 -16.47 -12.35 -0.45
CA LEU A 465 -17.62 -12.32 0.48
C LEU A 465 -18.03 -13.70 1.03
N PHE A 466 -17.95 -14.75 0.21
CA PHE A 466 -18.25 -16.12 0.64
C PHE A 466 -17.23 -16.64 1.65
N VAL A 467 -15.95 -16.27 1.50
CA VAL A 467 -14.87 -16.67 2.41
C VAL A 467 -14.99 -15.91 3.73
N GLN A 468 -15.32 -14.62 3.69
CA GLN A 468 -15.58 -13.80 4.88
C GLN A 468 -16.75 -14.35 5.70
N GLY A 469 -17.87 -14.65 5.03
CA GLY A 469 -19.05 -15.25 5.64
C GLY A 469 -18.74 -16.60 6.29
N ALA A 470 -18.10 -17.50 5.54
CA ALA A 470 -17.70 -18.82 6.03
C ALA A 470 -16.73 -18.76 7.22
N ALA A 471 -15.75 -17.86 7.20
CA ALA A 471 -14.82 -17.68 8.32
C ALA A 471 -15.54 -17.15 9.57
N THR A 472 -16.48 -16.23 9.39
CA THR A 472 -17.31 -15.69 10.48
C THR A 472 -18.23 -16.76 11.07
N ALA A 473 -18.85 -17.57 10.21
CA ALA A 473 -19.68 -18.70 10.63
C ALA A 473 -18.84 -19.77 11.36
N PHE A 474 -17.63 -20.08 10.89
CA PHE A 474 -16.73 -21.03 11.56
C PHE A 474 -16.43 -20.63 13.00
N ARG A 475 -16.24 -19.33 13.30
CA ARG A 475 -16.01 -18.85 14.68
C ARG A 475 -17.11 -19.26 15.66
N LYS A 476 -18.34 -19.40 15.19
CA LYS A 476 -19.51 -19.79 15.99
C LYS A 476 -19.60 -21.31 16.23
N THR A 477 -18.81 -22.12 15.51
CA THR A 477 -18.76 -23.58 15.69
C THR A 477 -18.03 -23.97 16.98
N SER A 478 -18.22 -25.19 17.47
CA SER A 478 -17.49 -25.70 18.64
C SER A 478 -15.97 -25.72 18.44
N GLU A 479 -15.49 -26.05 17.23
CA GLU A 479 -14.07 -25.99 16.89
C GLU A 479 -13.56 -24.55 16.86
N GLY A 480 -14.30 -23.63 16.22
CA GLY A 480 -13.94 -22.21 16.16
C GLY A 480 -13.88 -21.54 17.53
N LYS A 481 -14.84 -21.83 18.41
CA LYS A 481 -14.84 -21.37 19.82
C LYS A 481 -13.63 -21.89 20.59
N ALA A 482 -13.34 -23.20 20.46
CA ALA A 482 -12.18 -23.80 21.11
C ALA A 482 -10.84 -23.23 20.59
N LEU A 483 -10.76 -22.92 19.29
CA LEU A 483 -9.61 -22.24 18.70
C LEU A 483 -9.45 -20.82 19.24
N ALA A 484 -10.53 -20.03 19.28
CA ALA A 484 -10.50 -18.68 19.83
C ALA A 484 -10.04 -18.68 21.30
N LYS A 485 -10.56 -19.60 22.11
CA LYS A 485 -10.13 -19.78 23.50
C LYS A 485 -8.63 -20.13 23.59
N MET A 486 -8.16 -21.08 22.79
CA MET A 486 -6.74 -21.46 22.79
C MET A 486 -5.82 -20.31 22.40
N VAL A 487 -6.25 -19.47 21.44
CA VAL A 487 -5.53 -18.26 21.06
C VAL A 487 -5.48 -17.29 22.25
N TYR A 488 -6.61 -17.03 22.90
CA TYR A 488 -6.68 -16.16 24.08
C TYR A 488 -5.83 -16.64 25.26
N ASP A 489 -5.90 -17.93 25.59
CA ASP A 489 -5.10 -18.51 26.66
C ASP A 489 -3.60 -18.30 26.38
N LEU A 490 -3.19 -18.48 25.12
CA LEU A 490 -1.81 -18.24 24.69
C LEU A 490 -1.42 -16.75 24.76
N VAL A 491 -2.31 -15.83 24.37
CA VAL A 491 -2.10 -14.39 24.52
C VAL A 491 -1.78 -14.02 25.97
N THR A 492 -2.60 -14.56 26.88
CA THR A 492 -2.52 -14.34 28.32
C THR A 492 -1.23 -14.92 28.90
N ASP A 493 -0.89 -16.17 28.54
CA ASP A 493 0.35 -16.84 28.94
C ASP A 493 1.60 -16.05 28.51
N LEU A 494 1.56 -15.45 27.32
CA LEU A 494 2.67 -14.67 26.79
C LEU A 494 2.75 -13.24 27.37
N LYS A 495 1.78 -12.86 28.23
CA LYS A 495 1.61 -11.53 28.83
C LYS A 495 1.57 -10.41 27.80
N ILE A 496 0.88 -10.65 26.70
CA ILE A 496 0.67 -9.65 25.67
C ILE A 496 -0.69 -9.03 25.97
N LEU A 497 -0.78 -7.71 26.04
CA LEU A 497 -2.08 -7.07 26.19
C LEU A 497 -2.89 -7.34 24.92
N PRO A 498 -4.18 -7.69 25.01
CA PRO A 498 -5.04 -7.87 23.83
C PRO A 498 -5.02 -6.66 22.87
N ALA A 499 -4.79 -5.45 23.38
CA ALA A 499 -4.65 -4.22 22.61
C ALA A 499 -3.33 -4.11 21.81
N ASP A 500 -2.32 -4.90 22.16
CA ASP A 500 -1.00 -4.95 21.49
C ASP A 500 -0.94 -6.02 20.39
N MET A 501 -2.07 -6.69 20.12
CA MET A 501 -2.21 -7.58 19.00
C MET A 501 -3.00 -6.90 17.89
N ASP A 502 -2.51 -7.01 16.67
CA ASP A 502 -3.33 -6.85 15.46
C ASP A 502 -4.35 -8.01 15.35
N ILE A 503 -5.06 -8.32 16.44
CA ILE A 503 -6.19 -9.22 16.51
C ILE A 503 -7.37 -8.36 16.92
N PRO A 504 -8.40 -8.22 16.08
CA PRO A 504 -9.52 -7.34 16.39
C PRO A 504 -10.20 -7.74 17.71
N PRO A 505 -10.65 -6.78 18.53
CA PRO A 505 -11.27 -7.03 19.83
C PRO A 505 -12.40 -8.06 19.76
N ASP A 506 -13.14 -8.08 18.65
CA ASP A 506 -14.23 -9.03 18.40
C ASP A 506 -13.78 -10.48 18.35
N PHE A 507 -12.52 -10.78 17.96
CA PHE A 507 -11.98 -12.14 17.93
C PHE A 507 -11.70 -12.68 19.34
N LEU A 508 -11.38 -11.79 20.28
CA LEU A 508 -11.05 -12.11 21.67
C LEU A 508 -12.18 -11.77 22.65
N ALA A 509 -13.34 -11.35 22.15
CA ALA A 509 -14.47 -10.99 22.99
C ALA A 509 -14.99 -12.23 23.74
N GLU A 510 -14.83 -12.23 25.07
CA GLU A 510 -15.26 -13.27 26.01
C GLU A 510 -16.76 -13.64 25.89
N ARG A 511 -17.59 -12.76 25.29
CA ARG A 511 -19.05 -12.93 25.22
C ARG A 511 -19.50 -14.16 24.42
N ASP A 512 -18.65 -14.72 23.57
CA ASP A 512 -19.00 -15.84 22.67
C ASP A 512 -18.46 -17.21 23.16
N TRP A 513 -17.81 -17.28 24.33
CA TRP A 513 -17.07 -18.47 24.79
C TRP A 513 -17.87 -19.47 25.63
N ASP A 514 -19.12 -19.15 25.94
CA ASP A 514 -20.06 -20.05 26.62
C ASP A 514 -20.91 -20.88 25.63
#